data_AF-A0A519R506-F1
#
_entry.id   AF-A0A519R506-F1
#
_cell.length_a   1.000
_cell.length_b   1.000
_cell.length_c   1.000
_cell.angle_alpha   90.00
_cell.angle_beta   90.00
_cell.angle_gamma   90.00
#
_symmetry.space_group_name_H-M   'P 1'
#
loop_
_entity.id
_entity.type
_entity.pdbx_description
1 polymer ?
#
loop_
_entity_poly.entity_id
_entity_poly.type
_entity_poly.pdbx_seq_one_letter_code
_entity_poly.pdbx_strand_id
1 'polypeptide(L)' 'MSLLDSLRVWAAVTGVLLVLGYFGALWGGAEPSQTLPMLAAAICGFELFLYAQDLWLKRGRRHG' A
#
# COMPACT_ATOMS: atom_id res chain seq x y z
N MET A 1 17.05 2.61 -11.05
CA MET A 1 15.76 2.72 -10.33
C MET A 1 15.35 4.17 -10.38
N SER A 2 14.16 4.50 -10.91
CA SER A 2 13.74 5.91 -10.99
C SER A 2 13.36 6.43 -9.60
N LEU A 3 13.42 7.75 -9.39
CA LEU A 3 12.98 8.39 -8.14
C LEU A 3 11.54 7.94 -7.76
N LEU A 4 10.66 7.84 -8.77
CA LEU A 4 9.26 7.43 -8.59
C LEU A 4 9.15 5.97 -8.15
N ASP A 5 9.95 5.07 -8.71
CA ASP A 5 9.98 3.67 -8.28
C ASP A 5 10.43 3.56 -6.81
N SER A 6 11.44 4.35 -6.43
CA SER A 6 11.93 4.38 -5.05
C SER A 6 10.89 4.92 -4.08
N LEU A 7 10.17 5.98 -4.46
CA LEU A 7 9.08 6.55 -3.68
C LEU A 7 7.96 5.52 -3.46
N ARG A 8 7.59 4.77 -4.50
CA ARG A 8 6.56 3.71 -4.43
C ARG A 8 6.95 2.57 -3.51
N VAL A 9 8.19 2.12 -3.59
CA VAL A 9 8.71 1.09 -2.67
C VAL A 9 8.60 1.56 -1.22
N TRP A 10 8.98 2.81 -0.93
CA TRP A 10 8.83 3.39 0.42
C TRP A 10 7.36 3.54 0.85
N ALA A 11 6.46 3.92 -0.06
CA ALA A 11 5.04 4.00 0.22
C ALA A 11 4.45 2.62 0.55
N ALA A 12 4.78 1.59 -0.24
CA ALA A 12 4.35 0.21 0.00
C ALA A 12 4.86 -0.33 1.34
N VAL A 13 6.15 -0.10 1.66
CA VAL A 13 6.73 -0.47 2.96
C VAL A 13 6.00 0.22 4.11
N THR A 14 5.69 1.51 3.96
CA THR A 14 4.94 2.28 4.97
C THR A 14 3.54 1.69 5.17
N GLY A 15 2.82 1.35 4.09
CA GLY A 15 1.52 0.70 4.17
C GLY A 15 1.55 -0.62 4.96
N VAL A 16 2.56 -1.46 4.67
CA VAL A 16 2.76 -2.73 5.40
C VAL A 16 3.04 -2.49 6.89
N LEU A 17 3.90 -1.54 7.22
CA LEU A 17 4.21 -1.19 8.61
C LEU A 17 2.98 -0.68 9.37
N LEU A 18 2.13 0.13 8.74
CA LEU A 18 0.90 0.62 9.36
C LEU A 18 -0.11 -0.50 9.62
N VAL A 19 -0.25 -1.44 8.68
CA VAL A 19 -1.09 -2.63 8.85
C VAL A 19 -0.57 -3.48 10.00
N LEU A 20 0.72 -3.79 10.02
CA LEU A 20 1.34 -4.58 11.09
C LEU A 20 1.22 -3.87 12.45
N GLY A 21 1.40 -2.55 12.49
CA GLY A 21 1.24 -1.76 13.71
C GLY A 21 -0.19 -1.78 14.23
N TYR A 22 -1.19 -1.64 13.35
CA TYR A 22 -2.60 -1.71 13.73
C TYR A 22 -2.98 -3.08 14.30
N PHE A 23 -2.64 -4.17 13.59
CA PHE A 23 -2.95 -5.51 14.06
C PHE A 23 -2.13 -5.91 15.29
N GLY A 24 -0.88 -5.45 15.40
CA GLY A 24 -0.07 -5.61 16.60
C GLY A 24 -0.67 -4.91 17.81
N ALA A 25 -1.20 -3.70 17.63
CA ALA A 25 -1.89 -2.97 18.69
C ALA A 25 -3.18 -3.69 19.14
N LEU A 26 -3.99 -4.18 18.18
CA LEU A 26 -5.17 -4.97 18.50
C LEU A 26 -4.82 -6.26 19.26
N TRP A 27 -3.76 -6.95 18.85
CA TRP A 27 -3.33 -8.17 19.51
C TRP A 27 -2.83 -7.92 20.94
N GLY A 28 -2.22 -6.76 21.19
CA GLY A 28 -1.83 -6.29 22.52
C GLY A 28 -2.97 -5.78 23.41
N GLY A 29 -4.22 -5.80 22.93
CA GLY A 29 -5.38 -5.29 23.67
C GLY A 29 -5.47 -3.77 23.76
N ALA A 30 -4.72 -3.04 22.92
CA ALA A 30 -4.84 -1.59 22.82
C ALA A 30 -6.09 -1.21 22.00
N GLU A 31 -6.58 0.01 22.21
CA GLU A 31 -7.59 0.64 21.34
C GLU A 31 -6.91 1.57 20.34
N PRO A 32 -6.43 1.07 19.19
CA PRO A 32 -5.76 1.92 18.21
C PRO A 32 -6.71 2.95 17.62
N SER A 33 -6.21 4.18 17.46
CA SER A 33 -6.94 5.26 16.81
C SER A 33 -7.43 4.85 15.41
N GLN A 34 -8.65 5.28 15.04
CA GLN A 34 -9.21 5.04 13.70
C GLN A 34 -8.41 5.69 12.57
N THR A 35 -7.53 6.63 12.88
CA THR A 35 -6.62 7.22 11.90
C THR A 35 -5.64 6.19 11.32
N LEU A 36 -5.20 5.21 12.13
CA LEU A 36 -4.24 4.18 11.71
C LEU A 36 -4.76 3.29 10.57
N PRO A 37 -5.93 2.63 10.69
CA PRO A 37 -6.48 1.82 9.62
C PRO A 37 -6.89 2.65 8.41
N MET A 38 -7.31 3.91 8.60
CA MET A 38 -7.59 4.83 7.49
C MET A 38 -6.34 5.12 6.67
N LEU A 39 -5.21 5.46 7.31
CA LEU A 39 -3.94 5.70 6.64
C LEU A 39 -3.43 4.44 5.94
N ALA A 40 -3.54 3.28 6.60
CA ALA A 40 -3.19 2.00 6.01
C ALA A 40 -4.01 1.72 4.74
N ALA A 41 -5.33 1.91 4.79
CA ALA A 41 -6.21 1.73 3.63
C ALA A 41 -5.90 2.71 2.49
N ALA A 42 -5.63 3.98 2.81
CA ALA A 42 -5.29 4.99 1.81
C ALA A 42 -3.97 4.66 1.08
N ILE A 43 -2.92 4.33 1.82
CA ILE A 43 -1.58 4.06 1.26
C ILE A 43 -1.58 2.74 0.48
N CYS A 44 -2.11 1.67 1.07
CA CYS A 44 -2.20 0.37 0.40
C CYS A 44 -3.13 0.42 -0.82
N GLY A 45 -4.28 1.09 -0.72
CA GLY A 45 -5.23 1.24 -1.81
C GLY A 45 -4.65 2.01 -3.00
N PHE A 46 -3.88 3.06 -2.73
CA PHE A 46 -3.17 3.82 -3.77
C PHE A 46 -2.12 2.97 -4.50
N GLU A 47 -1.28 2.23 -3.77
CA GLU A 47 -0.29 1.33 -4.39
C GLU A 47 -0.95 0.21 -5.20
N LEU A 48 -2.03 -0.39 -4.68
CA LEU A 48 -2.78 -1.43 -5.39
C LEU A 48 -3.39 -0.90 -6.69
N PHE A 49 -3.88 0.34 -6.68
CA PHE A 49 -4.43 1.01 -7.86
C PHE A 49 -3.36 1.25 -8.94
N LEU A 50 -2.17 1.70 -8.54
CA LEU A 50 -1.05 1.90 -9.46
C LEU A 50 -0.56 0.56 -10.04
N TYR A 51 -0.47 -0.47 -9.21
CA TYR A 51 -0.14 -1.83 -9.66
C TYR A 51 -1.18 -2.37 -10.64
N ALA A 52 -2.47 -2.18 -10.37
CA ALA A 52 -3.55 -2.59 -11.27
C ALA A 52 -3.47 -1.89 -12.63
N GLN A 53 -3.18 -0.59 -12.66
CA GLN A 53 -2.95 0.16 -13.91
C GLN A 53 -1.76 -0.40 -14.69
N ASP A 54 -0.63 -0.66 -14.01
CA ASP A 54 0.56 -1.23 -14.65
C ASP A 54 0.29 -2.62 -15.23
N LEU A 55 -0.44 -3.47 -14.50
CA LEU A 55 -0.84 -4.80 -14.96
C LEU A 55 -1.77 -4.72 -16.19
N TRP A 56 -2.70 -3.77 -16.20
CA TRP A 56 -3.64 -3.58 -17.31
C TRP A 56 -2.94 -3.08 -18.56
N LEU A 57 -2.03 -2.11 -18.44
CA LEU A 57 -1.21 -1.62 -19.55
C LEU A 57 -0.30 -2.72 -20.12
N LYS A 58 0.31 -3.54 -19.26
CA LYS A 58 1.13 -4.69 -19.69
C LYS A 58 0.30 -5.76 -20.41
N ARG A 59 -0.96 -5.97 -20.03
CA ARG A 59 -1.90 -6.85 -20.74
C ARG A 59 -2.30 -6.29 -22.11
N GLY A 60 -2.58 -4.99 -22.20
CA GLY A 60 -2.93 -4.33 -23.47
C GLY A 60 -1.81 -4.38 -24.52
N ARG A 61 -0.55 -4.39 -24.07
CA ARG A 61 0.64 -4.46 -24.94
C ARG A 61 0.88 -5.83 -25.60
N ARG A 62 0.17 -6.90 -25.21
CA ARG A 62 0.29 -8.24 -25.81
C ARG A 62 -0.55 -8.46 -27.08
N HIS A 63 -1.40 -7.50 -27.44
CA HIS A 63 -2.32 -7.58 -28.60
C HIS A 63 -1.93 -6.63 -29.75
N GLY A 64 -0.64 -6.29 -29.88
CA GLY A 64 -0.08 -5.54 -30.99
C GLY A 64 1.17 -6.22 -31.53
#